data_AF-A0A562DLC9-F1
#
_entry.id   AF-A0A562DLC9-F1
#
_cell.length_a   1.000
_cell.length_b   1.000
_cell.length_c   1.000
_cell.angle_alpha   90.00
_cell.angle_beta   90.00
_cell.angle_gamma   90.00
#
_symmetry.space_group_name_H-M   'P 1'
#
loop_
_entity.id
_entity.type
_entity.pdbx_description
1 polymer ?
#
loop_
_entity_poly.entity_id
_entity_poly.type
_entity_poly.pdbx_seq_one_letter_code
_entity_poly.pdbx_strand_id
1 'polypeptide(L)'
;MAANSVYTPVVTRLRCLRGVSTLTAFGLAVEISGWQRLTGRSIGAYLGLVPSESSSGATRSQGAITKTGNGHARRLLIEAAWQHRRPYRPRVALRRRWDHASPAARARGQHGNRRLHARWNDFEHRRKRPAVANTAIARELAGWC
;
A
#
# COMPACT_ATOMS: atom_id res chain seq x y z
N MET A 1 -0.03 20.13 -18.67
CA MET A 1 0.54 18.76 -18.57
C MET A 1 0.29 18.20 -17.19
N ALA A 2 0.06 16.89 -17.05
CA ALA A 2 -0.32 16.21 -15.79
C ALA A 2 0.63 16.43 -14.59
N ALA A 3 1.81 17.03 -14.82
CA ALA A 3 2.74 17.46 -13.79
C ALA A 3 2.20 18.56 -12.86
N ASN A 4 1.26 19.41 -13.31
CA ASN A 4 0.68 20.50 -12.52
C ASN A 4 -0.81 20.25 -12.29
N SER A 5 -1.16 19.15 -11.63
CA SER A 5 -2.54 18.84 -11.24
C SER A 5 -2.71 18.95 -9.72
N VAL A 6 -3.97 19.03 -9.27
CA VAL A 6 -4.31 18.98 -7.84
C VAL A 6 -3.78 17.70 -7.14
N TYR A 7 -3.51 16.64 -7.92
CA TYR A 7 -2.99 15.37 -7.42
C TYR A 7 -1.46 15.33 -7.33
N THR A 8 -0.73 16.28 -7.91
CA THR A 8 0.74 16.27 -7.97
C THR A 8 1.40 16.10 -6.58
N PRO A 9 0.95 16.80 -5.51
CA PRO A 9 1.51 16.59 -4.18
C PRO A 9 1.32 15.17 -3.65
N VAL A 10 0.11 14.61 -3.84
CA VAL A 10 -0.21 13.23 -3.42
C VAL A 10 0.61 12.23 -4.22
N VAL A 11 0.66 12.37 -5.54
CA VAL A 11 1.42 11.51 -6.44
C VAL A 11 2.90 11.48 -6.07
N THR A 12 3.49 12.66 -5.83
CA THR A 12 4.90 12.79 -5.46
C THR A 12 5.20 12.09 -4.14
N ARG A 13 4.33 12.25 -3.13
CA ARG A 13 4.46 11.55 -1.86
C ARG A 13 4.34 10.04 -2.02
N LEU A 14 3.32 9.56 -2.73
CA LEU A 14 3.06 8.13 -2.93
C LEU A 14 4.20 7.42 -3.68
N ARG A 15 4.81 8.09 -4.66
CA ARG A 15 5.97 7.57 -5.43
C ARG A 15 7.21 7.31 -4.58
N CYS A 16 7.25 7.74 -3.31
CA CYS A 16 8.32 7.37 -2.37
C CYS A 16 8.26 5.91 -1.92
N LEU A 17 7.10 5.25 -2.05
CA LEU A 17 6.91 3.82 -1.79
C LEU A 17 7.33 3.01 -3.01
N ARG A 18 8.09 1.93 -2.81
CA ARG A 18 8.45 1.04 -3.91
C ARG A 18 7.22 0.30 -4.43
N GLY A 19 7.21 -0.04 -5.71
CA GLY A 19 6.02 -0.58 -6.37
C GLY A 19 4.96 0.45 -6.75
N VAL A 20 5.05 1.68 -6.22
CA VAL A 20 4.14 2.76 -6.59
C VAL A 20 4.79 3.65 -7.66
N SER A 21 4.44 3.39 -8.92
CA SER A 21 4.86 4.20 -10.08
C SER A 21 4.04 5.49 -10.22
N THR A 22 4.35 6.36 -11.18
CA THR A 22 3.56 7.58 -11.42
C THR A 22 2.11 7.26 -11.75
N LEU A 23 1.85 6.29 -12.63
CA LEU A 23 0.48 5.90 -12.99
C LEU A 23 -0.25 5.23 -11.83
N THR A 24 0.44 4.38 -11.08
CA THR A 24 -0.11 3.76 -9.86
C THR A 24 -0.48 4.81 -8.83
N ALA A 25 0.41 5.77 -8.57
CA ALA A 25 0.19 6.86 -7.64
C ALA A 25 -0.96 7.77 -8.09
N PHE A 26 -1.03 8.10 -9.38
CA PHE A 26 -2.10 8.92 -9.94
C PHE A 26 -3.45 8.21 -9.86
N GLY A 27 -3.50 6.93 -10.25
CA GLY A 27 -4.69 6.10 -10.08
C GLY A 27 -5.16 6.08 -8.63
N LEU A 28 -4.27 5.81 -7.67
CA LEU A 28 -4.64 5.87 -6.25
C LEU A 28 -5.14 7.25 -5.82
N ALA A 29 -4.49 8.33 -6.27
CA ALA A 29 -4.85 9.70 -5.91
C ALA A 29 -6.24 10.10 -6.42
N VAL A 30 -6.63 9.63 -7.62
CA VAL A 30 -7.94 9.90 -8.24
C VAL A 30 -9.03 9.00 -7.65
N GLU A 31 -8.74 7.72 -7.45
CA GLU A 31 -9.71 6.71 -7.03
C GLU A 31 -10.04 6.76 -5.54
N ILE A 32 -9.12 7.30 -4.73
CA ILE A 32 -9.30 7.47 -3.29
C ILE A 32 -9.63 8.94 -3.05
N SER A 33 -10.92 9.24 -2.96
CA SER A 33 -11.41 10.56 -2.57
C SER A 33 -11.40 10.70 -1.04
N GLY A 34 -11.05 11.89 -0.56
CA GLY A 34 -11.12 12.20 0.86
C GLY A 34 -10.04 11.54 1.72
N TRP A 35 -8.77 11.57 1.30
CA TRP A 35 -7.60 11.08 2.04
C TRP A 35 -7.60 11.48 3.53
N GLN A 36 -8.03 12.70 3.84
CA GLN A 36 -8.15 13.22 5.20
C GLN A 36 -9.16 12.49 6.11
N ARG A 37 -10.11 11.74 5.53
CA ARG A 37 -11.11 10.95 6.27
C ARG A 37 -10.63 9.54 6.57
N LEU A 38 -9.54 9.11 5.92
CA LEU A 38 -9.00 7.76 6.04
C LEU A 38 -7.77 7.77 6.96
N THR A 39 -7.67 6.75 7.78
CA THR A 39 -6.50 6.45 8.59
C THR A 39 -5.82 5.21 8.04
N GLY A 40 -4.59 4.94 8.48
CA GLY A 40 -3.92 3.70 8.12
C GLY A 40 -4.69 2.44 8.53
N ARG A 41 -5.59 2.54 9.51
CA ARG A 41 -6.46 1.44 9.94
C ARG A 41 -7.72 1.33 9.06
N SER A 42 -8.34 2.44 8.66
CA SER A 42 -9.62 2.42 7.94
C SER A 42 -9.47 2.28 6.42
N ILE A 43 -8.36 2.73 5.82
CA ILE A 43 -8.14 2.63 4.37
C ILE A 43 -8.15 1.19 3.84
N GLY A 44 -7.62 0.25 4.61
CA GLY A 44 -7.67 -1.17 4.25
C GLY A 44 -9.09 -1.70 4.16
N ALA A 45 -9.99 -1.26 5.05
CA ALA A 45 -11.41 -1.65 5.01
C ALA A 45 -12.15 -0.97 3.86
N TYR A 46 -11.88 0.32 3.64
CA TYR A 46 -12.42 1.10 2.51
C TYR A 46 -12.11 0.44 1.15
N LEU A 47 -10.91 -0.12 0.99
CA LEU A 47 -10.47 -0.79 -0.24
C LEU A 47 -10.78 -2.30 -0.27
N GLY A 48 -11.44 -2.82 0.77
CA GLY A 48 -11.81 -4.24 0.86
C GLY A 48 -10.62 -5.19 0.94
N LEU A 49 -9.53 -4.77 1.57
CA LEU A 49 -8.30 -5.52 1.83
C LEU A 49 -8.28 -6.19 3.22
N VAL A 50 -9.35 -6.05 3.99
CA VAL A 50 -9.51 -6.70 5.30
C VAL A 50 -10.19 -8.06 5.14
N PRO A 51 -9.87 -9.07 5.97
CA PRO A 51 -10.61 -10.33 6.00
C PRO A 51 -12.10 -10.08 6.27
N SER A 52 -12.96 -10.85 5.62
CA SER A 52 -14.34 -11.02 6.08
C SER A 52 -14.35 -11.74 7.42
N GLU A 53 -15.35 -11.44 8.24
CA GLU A 53 -15.47 -12.01 9.57
C GLU A 53 -16.91 -12.46 9.80
N SER A 54 -17.07 -13.70 10.25
CA SER A 54 -18.33 -14.26 10.74
C SER A 54 -18.09 -14.69 12.18
N SER A 55 -18.79 -14.03 13.11
CA SER A 55 -18.62 -14.22 14.54
C SER A 55 -19.99 -14.43 15.18
N SER A 56 -20.09 -15.43 16.06
CA SER A 56 -21.30 -15.74 16.83
C SER A 56 -20.90 -16.22 18.22
N GLY A 57 -21.45 -15.59 19.27
CA GLY A 57 -21.05 -15.85 20.66
C GLY A 57 -19.54 -15.70 20.85
N ALA A 58 -18.88 -16.75 21.34
CA ALA A 58 -17.42 -16.80 21.55
C ALA A 58 -16.62 -17.24 20.29
N THR A 59 -17.30 -17.62 19.20
CA THR A 59 -16.66 -18.12 17.99
C THR A 59 -16.38 -16.99 17.02
N ARG A 60 -15.16 -16.95 16.49
CA ARG A 60 -14.71 -16.00 15.46
C ARG A 60 -14.09 -16.76 14.29
N SER A 61 -14.62 -16.54 13.09
CA SER A 61 -14.07 -17.09 11.85
C SER A 61 -13.71 -15.97 10.88
N GLN A 62 -12.47 -15.99 10.39
CA GLN A 62 -12.01 -15.03 9.38
C GLN A 62 -11.83 -15.71 8.03
N GLY A 63 -12.39 -15.09 6.98
CA GLY A 63 -12.39 -15.61 5.62
C GLY A 63 -11.49 -14.85 4.65
N ALA A 64 -11.85 -14.90 3.37
CA ALA A 64 -11.19 -14.13 2.32
C ALA A 64 -11.34 -12.61 2.55
N ILE A 65 -10.58 -11.79 1.84
CA ILE A 65 -10.78 -10.34 1.91
C ILE A 65 -12.20 -9.94 1.48
N THR A 66 -12.75 -8.87 2.05
CA THR A 66 -14.14 -8.43 1.78
C THR A 66 -14.36 -7.99 0.34
N LYS A 67 -13.31 -7.55 -0.38
CA LYS A 67 -13.37 -7.03 -1.76
C LYS A 67 -14.33 -5.84 -1.97
N THR A 68 -14.80 -5.23 -0.88
CA THR A 68 -15.64 -4.03 -0.88
C THR A 68 -14.89 -2.83 -1.46
N GLY A 69 -15.64 -1.81 -1.90
CA GLY A 69 -15.07 -0.57 -2.43
C GLY A 69 -14.33 -0.74 -3.76
N ASN A 70 -13.37 0.14 -4.02
CA ASN A 70 -12.78 0.32 -5.35
C ASN A 70 -11.84 -0.85 -5.74
N GLY A 71 -12.27 -1.64 -6.73
CA GLY A 71 -11.51 -2.78 -7.24
C GLY A 71 -10.22 -2.40 -7.98
N HIS A 72 -10.20 -1.24 -8.64
CA HIS A 72 -9.02 -0.75 -9.35
C HIS A 72 -7.94 -0.33 -8.36
N ALA A 73 -8.26 0.52 -7.38
CA ALA A 73 -7.32 0.94 -6.33
C ALA A 73 -6.78 -0.27 -5.53
N ARG A 74 -7.65 -1.25 -5.22
CA ARG A 74 -7.22 -2.51 -4.60
C ARG A 74 -6.22 -3.27 -5.47
N ARG A 75 -6.46 -3.42 -6.77
CA ARG A 75 -5.52 -4.08 -7.70
C ARG A 75 -4.18 -3.36 -7.72
N LEU A 76 -4.17 -2.02 -7.82
CA LEU A 76 -2.94 -1.22 -7.82
C LEU A 76 -2.09 -1.48 -6.57
N LEU A 77 -2.71 -1.58 -5.39
CA LEU A 77 -2.00 -1.88 -4.15
C LEU A 77 -1.49 -3.32 -4.09
N ILE A 78 -2.29 -4.29 -4.56
CA ILE A 78 -1.88 -5.71 -4.64
C ILE A 78 -0.67 -5.88 -5.56
N GLU A 79 -0.64 -5.21 -6.71
CA GLU A 79 0.51 -5.26 -7.62
C GLU A 79 1.74 -4.54 -7.05
N ALA A 80 1.54 -3.37 -6.42
CA ALA A 80 2.63 -2.64 -5.79
C ALA A 80 3.27 -3.44 -4.62
N ALA A 81 2.45 -4.15 -3.85
CA ALA A 81 2.87 -4.94 -2.69
C ALA A 81 3.92 -6.01 -3.04
N TRP A 82 3.88 -6.60 -4.24
CA TRP A 82 4.84 -7.62 -4.66
C TRP A 82 6.29 -7.13 -4.65
N GLN A 83 6.51 -5.83 -4.85
CA GLN A 83 7.85 -5.25 -4.79
C GLN A 83 8.46 -5.35 -3.38
N HIS A 84 7.65 -5.61 -2.34
CA HIS A 84 8.13 -5.76 -0.98
C HIS A 84 8.76 -7.10 -0.64
N ARG A 85 8.58 -8.11 -1.50
CA ARG A 85 9.25 -9.41 -1.41
C ARG A 85 10.76 -9.30 -1.56
N ARG A 86 11.23 -8.46 -2.47
CA ARG A 86 12.65 -8.33 -2.78
C ARG A 86 13.37 -7.56 -1.65
N PRO A 87 14.66 -7.84 -1.39
CA PRO A 87 15.45 -7.07 -0.44
C PRO A 87 15.34 -5.56 -0.66
N TYR A 88 15.14 -4.80 0.42
CA TYR A 88 14.99 -3.35 0.32
C TYR A 88 16.33 -2.67 0.02
N ARG A 89 16.56 -2.43 -1.27
CA ARG A 89 17.73 -1.69 -1.80
C ARG A 89 17.24 -0.59 -2.73
N PRO A 90 17.24 0.69 -2.30
CA PRO A 90 16.76 1.80 -3.14
C PRO A 90 17.62 1.97 -4.39
N ARG A 91 17.10 1.55 -5.55
CA ARG A 91 17.77 1.72 -6.85
C ARG A 91 17.59 3.14 -7.39
N VAL A 92 18.35 3.47 -8.44
CA VAL A 92 18.36 4.79 -9.12
C VAL A 92 16.94 5.32 -9.37
N ALA A 93 16.04 4.49 -9.93
CA ALA A 93 14.68 4.91 -10.24
C ALA A 93 13.82 5.26 -9.02
N LEU A 94 14.07 4.67 -7.85
CA LEU A 94 13.36 5.03 -6.61
C LEU A 94 13.98 6.30 -6.00
N ARG A 95 15.32 6.41 -6.04
CA ARG A 95 16.03 7.61 -5.57
C ARG A 95 15.62 8.86 -6.35
N ARG A 96 15.54 8.77 -7.69
CA ARG A 96 15.03 9.86 -8.54
C ARG A 96 13.62 10.32 -8.16
N ARG A 97 12.75 9.43 -7.68
CA ARG A 97 11.41 9.83 -7.19
C ARG A 97 11.50 10.60 -5.88
N TRP A 98 12.45 10.26 -5.02
CA TRP A 98 12.67 10.94 -3.76
C TRP A 98 13.23 12.34 -3.93
N ASP A 99 14.01 12.58 -4.99
CA ASP A 99 14.56 13.91 -5.30
C ASP A 99 13.46 14.95 -5.57
N HIS A 100 12.28 14.51 -6.01
CA HIS A 100 11.11 15.37 -6.20
C HIS A 100 10.24 15.53 -4.94
N ALA A 101 10.50 14.75 -3.88
CA ALA A 101 9.65 14.71 -2.70
C ALA A 101 10.23 15.53 -1.54
N SER A 102 9.37 16.02 -0.66
CA SER A 102 9.83 16.68 0.56
C SER A 102 10.63 15.70 1.45
N PRO A 103 11.55 16.19 2.30
CA PRO A 103 12.31 15.34 3.22
C PRO A 103 11.41 14.46 4.10
N ALA A 104 10.28 15.01 4.57
CA ALA A 104 9.30 14.28 5.38
C ALA A 104 8.62 13.15 4.59
N ALA A 105 8.20 13.40 3.33
CA ALA A 105 7.61 12.38 2.47
C ALA A 105 8.61 11.26 2.16
N ARG A 106 9.86 11.62 1.86
CA ARG A 106 10.97 10.69 1.64
C ARG A 106 11.22 9.82 2.88
N ALA A 107 11.28 10.42 4.07
CA ALA A 107 11.50 9.70 5.32
C ALA A 107 10.37 8.72 5.63
N ARG A 108 9.10 9.15 5.48
CA ARG A 108 7.92 8.29 5.64
C ARG A 108 7.93 7.12 4.65
N GLY A 109 8.25 7.38 3.38
CA GLY A 109 8.36 6.34 2.36
C GLY A 109 9.47 5.32 2.67
N GLN A 110 10.65 5.77 3.12
CA GLN A 110 11.73 4.88 3.53
C GLN A 110 11.34 4.00 4.71
N HIS A 111 10.70 4.58 5.73
CA HIS A 111 10.19 3.83 6.87
C HIS A 111 9.20 2.76 6.41
N GLY A 112 8.19 3.13 5.62
CA GLY A 112 7.20 2.19 5.10
C GLY A 112 7.83 1.06 4.29
N ASN A 113 8.78 1.38 3.41
CA ASN A 113 9.46 0.37 2.60
C ASN A 113 10.24 -0.66 3.44
N ARG A 114 10.95 -0.21 4.48
CA ARG A 114 11.65 -1.09 5.44
C ARG A 114 10.68 -1.95 6.23
N ARG A 115 9.63 -1.34 6.78
CA ARG A 115 8.60 -2.02 7.57
C ARG A 115 7.91 -3.12 6.77
N LEU A 116 7.43 -2.80 5.57
CA LEU A 116 6.74 -3.75 4.70
C LEU A 116 7.65 -4.88 4.23
N HIS A 117 8.94 -4.63 4.04
CA HIS A 117 9.91 -5.70 3.77
C HIS A 117 10.13 -6.61 4.98
N ALA A 118 10.31 -6.05 6.17
CA ALA A 118 10.45 -6.84 7.40
C ALA A 118 9.20 -7.70 7.66
N ARG A 119 8.00 -7.14 7.41
CA ARG A 119 6.72 -7.86 7.47
C ARG A 119 6.66 -9.00 6.45
N TRP A 120 7.20 -8.80 5.25
CA TRP A 120 7.31 -9.87 4.26
C TRP A 120 8.17 -11.02 4.78
N ASN A 121 9.33 -10.71 5.36
CA ASN A 121 10.24 -11.72 5.91
C ASN A 121 9.57 -12.52 7.05
N ASP A 122 8.78 -11.88 7.92
CA ASP A 122 7.97 -12.60 8.94
C ASP A 122 7.03 -13.62 8.29
N PHE A 123 6.30 -13.24 7.24
CA PHE A 123 5.42 -14.18 6.53
C PHE A 123 6.18 -15.32 5.87
N GLU A 124 7.37 -15.06 5.34
CA GLU A 124 8.24 -16.05 4.73
C GLU A 124 8.76 -17.05 5.78
N HIS A 125 9.23 -16.57 6.93
CA HIS A 125 9.63 -17.41 8.06
C HIS A 125 8.47 -18.29 8.56
N ARG A 126 7.26 -17.73 8.59
CA ARG A 126 6.03 -18.46 8.94
C ARG A 126 5.47 -19.33 7.81
N ARG A 127 6.19 -19.46 6.69
CA ARG A 127 5.83 -20.27 5.51
C ARG A 127 4.42 -19.96 4.98
N LYS A 128 3.99 -18.71 5.05
CA LYS A 128 2.69 -18.30 4.51
C LYS A 128 2.72 -18.36 2.99
N ARG A 129 1.58 -18.75 2.39
CA ARG A 129 1.41 -18.72 0.93
C ARG A 129 1.73 -17.31 0.41
N PRO A 130 2.55 -17.15 -0.65
CA PRO A 130 2.97 -15.83 -1.13
C PRO A 130 1.81 -14.88 -1.46
N ALA A 131 0.71 -15.39 -2.00
CA ALA A 131 -0.48 -14.60 -2.28
C ALA A 131 -1.12 -14.03 -0.99
N VAL A 132 -1.17 -14.82 0.09
CA VAL A 132 -1.70 -14.38 1.39
C VAL A 132 -0.78 -13.33 2.02
N ALA A 133 0.53 -13.54 1.96
CA ALA A 133 1.52 -12.56 2.40
C ALA A 133 1.36 -11.25 1.61
N ASN A 134 1.25 -11.33 0.28
CA ASN A 134 1.09 -10.17 -0.58
C ASN A 134 -0.19 -9.37 -0.26
N THR A 135 -1.32 -10.05 -0.03
CA THR A 135 -2.56 -9.36 0.38
C THR A 135 -2.41 -8.65 1.73
N ALA A 136 -1.73 -9.26 2.69
CA ALA A 136 -1.46 -8.63 3.97
C ALA A 136 -0.52 -7.40 3.84
N ILE A 137 0.49 -7.50 2.98
CA ILE A 137 1.38 -6.39 2.65
C ILE A 137 0.64 -5.27 1.92
N ALA A 138 -0.25 -5.59 0.98
CA ALA A 138 -1.08 -4.60 0.29
C ALA A 138 -2.00 -3.84 1.26
N ARG A 139 -2.59 -4.55 2.22
CA ARG A 139 -3.38 -3.92 3.30
C ARG A 139 -2.54 -2.95 4.13
N GLU A 140 -1.34 -3.33 4.54
CA GLU A 140 -0.46 -2.45 5.31
C GLU A 140 0.07 -1.30 4.46
N LEU A 141 0.43 -1.55 3.20
CA LEU A 141 0.86 -0.55 2.21
C LEU A 141 -0.19 0.54 2.03
N ALA A 142 -1.47 0.19 2.00
CA ALA A 142 -2.57 1.15 1.95
C ALA A 142 -2.46 2.19 3.09
N GLY A 143 -2.05 1.78 4.30
CA GLY A 143 -1.86 2.69 5.42
C GLY A 143 -0.61 3.58 5.35
N TRP A 144 0.32 3.27 4.44
CA TRP A 144 1.46 4.13 4.11
C TRP A 144 1.15 5.13 3.01
N CYS A 145 0.04 4.94 2.30
CA CYS A 145 -0.47 5.88 1.33
C CYS A 145 -0.98 7.18 1.98
#